data_AF-A0A934PIY7-F1
#
_entry.id   AF-A0A934PIY7-F1
#
_cell.length_a   1.000
_cell.length_b   1.000
_cell.length_c   1.000
_cell.angle_alpha   90.00
_cell.angle_beta   90.00
_cell.angle_gamma   90.00
#
_symmetry.space_group_name_H-M   'P 1'
#
loop_
_entity.id
_entity.type
_entity.pdbx_description
1 polymer ?
#
loop_
_entity_poly.entity_id
_entity_poly.type
_entity_poly.pdbx_seq_one_letter_code
_entity_poly.pdbx_strand_id
1 'polypeptide(L)' 'MVDVINNKSCLWCLKKEPDVTFIKKAHTIPKSLGGQNYNKNVCDDCMKIETVKMLNIQ' A
#
# COMPACT_ATOMS: atom_id res chain seq x y z
N MET A 1 -4.72 15.70 -22.10
CA MET A 1 -4.60 14.64 -21.08
C MET A 1 -3.16 14.66 -20.65
N VAL A 2 -2.84 15.22 -19.48
CA VAL A 2 -1.46 15.22 -18.97
C VAL A 2 -1.36 14.02 -18.05
N ASP A 3 -0.67 12.98 -18.51
CA ASP A 3 -0.34 11.82 -17.71
C ASP A 3 0.52 12.29 -16.54
N VAL A 4 -0.09 12.36 -15.35
CA VAL A 4 0.64 12.54 -14.11
C VAL A 4 1.50 11.30 -13.95
N ILE A 5 2.76 11.36 -14.41
CA ILE A 5 3.78 10.36 -14.07
C ILE A 5 4.03 10.52 -12.58
N ASN A 6 3.17 9.90 -11.77
CA ASN A 6 3.39 9.70 -10.37
C ASN A 6 4.55 8.72 -10.29
N ASN A 7 5.75 9.21 -9.97
CA ASN A 7 6.92 8.37 -9.65
C ASN A 7 6.72 7.61 -8.32
N LYS A 8 5.52 7.09 -8.06
CA LYS A 8 5.22 6.31 -6.88
C LYS A 8 5.97 5.01 -6.98
N SER A 9 6.81 4.78 -5.98
CA SER A 9 7.55 3.54 -5.78
C SER A 9 6.93 2.82 -4.60
N CYS A 10 6.67 1.53 -4.76
CA CYS A 10 6.17 0.72 -3.66
C CYS A 10 7.28 0.58 -2.61
N LEU A 11 6.98 0.83 -1.35
CA LEU A 11 7.93 0.68 -0.25
C LEU A 11 8.41 -0.78 -0.10
N TRP A 12 7.59 -1.75 -0.49
CA TRP A 12 7.85 -3.17 -0.25
C TRP A 12 8.57 -3.86 -1.41
N CYS A 13 8.01 -3.76 -2.62
CA CYS A 13 8.58 -4.44 -3.79
C CYS A 13 9.43 -3.53 -4.67
N LEU A 14 9.52 -2.23 -4.34
CA LEU A 14 10.28 -1.21 -5.07
C LEU A 14 9.87 -0.99 -6.54
N LYS A 15 8.82 -1.69 -7.00
CA LYS A 15 8.22 -1.47 -8.32
C LYS A 15 7.52 -0.11 -8.38
N LYS A 16 7.50 0.48 -9.57
CA LYS A 16 6.92 1.80 -9.84
C LYS A 16 5.71 1.68 -10.76
N GLU A 17 4.92 2.74 -10.87
CA GLU A 17 3.96 2.84 -11.97
C GLU A 17 4.72 2.83 -13.33
N PRO A 18 4.24 2.13 -14.38
CA PRO A 18 2.98 1.39 -14.46
C PRO A 18 3.07 -0.11 -14.06
N ASP A 19 4.24 -0.60 -13.64
CA ASP A 19 4.43 -2.04 -13.31
C ASP A 19 3.56 -2.52 -12.14
N VAL A 20 3.13 -1.60 -11.27
CA VAL A 20 2.20 -1.83 -10.17
C VAL A 20 1.24 -0.66 -10.03
N THR A 21 0.07 -0.88 -9.44
CA THR A 21 -0.96 0.15 -9.22
C THR A 21 -1.07 0.54 -7.75
N PHE A 22 -1.48 1.78 -7.48
CA PHE A 22 -1.72 2.32 -6.13
C PHE A 22 -3.17 2.82 -6.00
N ILE A 23 -4.13 2.04 -6.54
CA ILE A 23 -5.54 2.44 -6.62
C ILE A 23 -6.23 2.22 -5.27
N LYS A 24 -5.89 1.13 -4.57
CA LYS A 24 -6.48 0.78 -3.29
C LYS A 24 -5.78 1.52 -2.17
N LYS A 25 -6.56 1.95 -1.18
CA LYS A 25 -6.03 2.58 0.03
C LYS A 25 -5.66 1.49 1.03
N ALA A 26 -4.37 1.21 1.16
CA ALA A 26 -3.87 0.27 2.17
C ALA A 26 -4.00 0.89 3.56
N HIS A 27 -4.78 0.28 4.45
CA HIS A 27 -4.77 0.66 5.86
C HIS A 27 -3.39 0.32 6.46
N THR A 28 -2.73 1.29 7.09
CA THR A 28 -1.44 1.04 7.77
C THR A 28 -1.63 0.14 8.98
N ILE A 29 -2.76 0.29 9.68
CA ILE A 29 -3.18 -0.51 10.82
C ILE A 29 -4.60 -1.01 10.53
N PRO A 30 -4.94 -2.29 10.77
CA PRO A 30 -6.30 -2.78 10.61
C PRO A 30 -7.31 -1.90 11.34
N LYS A 31 -8.47 -1.65 10.71
CA LYS A 31 -9.54 -0.87 11.35
C LYS A 31 -10.00 -1.48 12.68
N SER A 32 -9.97 -2.81 12.79
CA SER A 32 -10.26 -3.55 14.03
C SER A 32 -9.30 -3.24 15.18
N LEU A 33 -8.09 -2.77 14.88
CA LEU A 33 -7.09 -2.33 15.85
C LEU A 33 -7.05 -0.80 15.99
N GLY A 34 -8.09 -0.10 15.54
CA GLY A 34 -8.18 1.37 15.63
C GLY A 34 -7.40 2.12 14.55
N GLY A 35 -6.91 1.44 13.51
CA GLY A 35 -6.18 2.08 12.43
C GLY A 35 -7.05 2.98 11.54
N GLN A 36 -6.70 4.27 11.48
CA GLN A 36 -7.40 5.24 10.62
C GLN A 36 -6.55 5.78 9.46
N ASN A 37 -5.24 5.54 9.50
CA ASN A 37 -4.30 6.04 8.50
C ASN A 37 -4.10 5.03 7.36
N TYR A 38 -3.91 5.56 6.15
CA TYR A 38 -3.60 4.79 4.95
C TYR A 38 -2.16 5.03 4.51
N ASN A 39 -1.50 3.99 3.99
CA ASN A 39 -0.20 4.11 3.36
C ASN A 39 -0.36 4.33 1.84
N LYS A 40 0.14 5.46 1.36
CA LYS A 40 0.04 5.87 -0.06
C LYS A 40 1.15 5.29 -0.95
N ASN A 41 2.15 4.67 -0.35
CA ASN A 41 3.35 4.14 -1.03
C ASN A 41 3.40 2.60 -0.96
N VAL A 42 2.26 1.93 -0.80
CA VAL A 42 2.15 0.47 -0.91
C VAL A 42 1.25 0.16 -2.10
N CYS A 43 1.76 -0.61 -3.05
CA CYS A 43 0.99 -0.97 -4.23
C CYS A 43 -0.08 -2.03 -3.92
N ASP A 44 -1.05 -2.16 -4.81
CA ASP A 44 -2.21 -3.04 -4.67
C ASP A 44 -1.83 -4.53 -4.54
N ASP A 45 -0.70 -4.92 -5.14
CA ASP A 45 -0.16 -6.28 -5.07
C ASP A 45 0.42 -6.59 -3.70
N CYS A 46 1.23 -5.68 -3.14
CA CYS A 46 1.79 -5.81 -1.80
C CYS A 46 0.72 -5.66 -0.71
N MET A 47 -0.34 -4.88 -0.99
CA MET A 47 -1.46 -4.71 -0.07
C MET A 47 -2.17 -6.04 0.24
N LYS A 48 -2.31 -6.96 -0.73
CA LYS A 48 -2.95 -8.26 -0.53
C LYS A 48 -2.27 -9.13 0.54
N ILE A 49 -0.99 -8.85 0.84
CA ILE A 49 -0.16 -9.66 1.75
C ILE A 49 -0.09 -9.03 3.16
N GLU A 50 -0.29 -7.73 3.29
CA GLU A 50 0.05 -6.97 4.51
C GLU A 50 -1.10 -6.77 5.51
N THR A 51 -2.35 -7.15 5.20
CA THR A 51 -3.44 -7.17 6.20
C THR A 51 -3.24 -8.22 7.30
N VAL A 52 -2.21 -9.07 7.21
CA VAL A 52 -2.03 -10.23 8.11
C VAL A 52 -0.70 -10.24 8.88
N LYS A 53 0.27 -9.38 8.57
CA LYS A 53 1.61 -9.45 9.23
C LYS A 53 1.76 -8.60 10.49
N MET A 54 0.94 -7.58 10.70
CA MET A 54 0.97 -6.79 11.95
C MET A 54 0.29 -7.47 13.14
N LEU A 55 -0.25 -8.69 12.98
CA LEU A 55 -0.87 -9.47 14.06
C LEU A 55 0.11 -10.39 14.82
N ASN A 56 1.40 -10.41 14.48
CA ASN A 56 2.40 -11.28 15.11
C ASN A 56 3.44 -10.54 15.97
N ILE A 57 3.07 -9.39 16.54
CA ILE A 57 3.74 -8.92 17.76
C ILE A 57 2.83 -9.35 18.92
N GLN A 58 2.98 -10.62 19.32
CA GLN A 58 2.65 -11.06 20.69
C GLN A 58 3.69 -10.51 21.64
#